data_AF-V5HE48-F1
#
_entry.id   AF-V5HE48-F1
#
_cell.length_a   1.000
_cell.length_b   1.000
_cell.length_c   1.000
_cell.angle_alpha   90.00
_cell.angle_beta   90.00
_cell.angle_gamma   90.00
#
_symmetry.space_group_name_H-M   'P 1'
#
loop_
_entity.id
_entity.type
_entity.pdbx_description
1 polymer ?
#
loop_
_entity_poly.entity_id
_entity_poly.type
_entity_poly.pdbx_seq_one_letter_code
_entity_poly.pdbx_strand_id
1 'polypeptide(L)'
;MLLLTALALGSFVTESVAGTTLEPLPVFNYPEIIPAIQSHQNAWEFVTSNETLVMRYRNFNTDEKGLNNRTCVTVNKIQQDDLKHTVLHRITSYDKSGQKTFSFNKSYTVVPSTGYSTRNVMKTRVLNDTFYYIFVFADKDCAVVRKHNWSNETFKACELWMFSEGSEEGESQ
;
A
#
# COMPACT_ATOMS: atom_id res chain seq x y z
N MET A 1 -43.26 -74.03 3.81
CA MET A 1 -42.27 -73.41 2.91
C MET A 1 -41.99 -72.01 3.42
N LEU A 2 -40.81 -71.80 4.02
CA LEU A 2 -40.20 -70.48 4.22
C LEU A 2 -39.66 -69.97 2.88
N LEU A 3 -39.74 -68.65 2.63
CA LEU A 3 -38.63 -67.76 2.24
C LEU A 3 -39.21 -66.32 2.11
N LEU A 4 -39.03 -65.48 3.13
CA LEU A 4 -38.03 -64.39 3.22
C LEU A 4 -38.26 -63.21 2.26
N THR A 5 -38.95 -62.18 2.78
CA THR A 5 -38.85 -60.79 2.32
C THR A 5 -37.60 -60.14 2.93
N ALA A 6 -36.65 -59.70 2.10
CA ALA A 6 -35.48 -58.94 2.54
C ALA A 6 -35.86 -57.47 2.77
N LEU A 7 -35.76 -56.99 4.02
CA LEU A 7 -35.70 -55.56 4.33
C LEU A 7 -34.27 -55.06 4.08
N ALA A 8 -34.09 -54.19 3.09
CA ALA A 8 -32.88 -53.38 2.97
C ALA A 8 -32.96 -52.22 3.97
N LEU A 9 -32.27 -52.36 5.10
CA LEU A 9 -31.96 -51.25 6.00
C LEU A 9 -30.90 -50.38 5.32
N GLY A 10 -31.33 -49.32 4.64
CA GLY A 10 -30.44 -48.24 4.23
C GLY A 10 -29.96 -47.49 5.47
N SER A 11 -28.69 -47.66 5.83
CA SER A 11 -28.03 -46.85 6.85
C SER A 11 -27.89 -45.41 6.34
N PHE A 12 -28.65 -44.50 6.94
CA PHE A 12 -28.42 -43.06 6.77
C PHE A 12 -27.13 -42.71 7.51
N VAL A 13 -26.06 -42.44 6.76
CA VAL A 13 -24.86 -41.79 7.30
C VAL A 13 -25.21 -40.32 7.49
N THR A 14 -25.39 -39.90 8.74
CA THR A 14 -25.43 -38.49 9.09
C THR A 14 -24.01 -37.96 9.06
N GLU A 15 -23.62 -37.24 8.00
CA GLU A 15 -22.42 -36.42 8.04
C GLU A 15 -22.54 -35.41 9.19
N SER A 16 -21.68 -35.54 10.20
CA SER A 16 -21.52 -34.47 11.17
C SER A 16 -20.82 -33.31 10.47
N VAL A 17 -21.45 -32.14 10.47
CA VAL A 17 -20.80 -30.91 10.03
C VAL A 17 -19.72 -30.59 11.06
N ALA A 18 -18.50 -31.06 10.80
CA ALA A 18 -17.33 -30.64 11.54
C ALA A 18 -17.19 -29.12 11.37
N GLY A 19 -17.27 -28.41 12.49
CA GLY A 19 -17.07 -26.97 12.52
C GLY A 19 -15.74 -26.62 11.84
N THR A 20 -15.80 -25.80 10.80
CA THR A 20 -14.62 -25.27 10.12
C THR A 20 -13.81 -24.47 11.14
N THR A 21 -12.79 -25.12 11.69
CA THR A 21 -11.74 -24.42 12.43
C THR A 21 -11.03 -23.58 11.38
N LEU A 22 -11.26 -22.27 11.40
CA LEU A 22 -10.55 -21.33 10.53
C LEU A 22 -9.06 -21.51 10.80
N GLU A 23 -8.34 -22.05 9.82
CA GLU A 23 -6.88 -22.12 9.93
C GLU A 23 -6.37 -20.69 10.14
N PRO A 24 -5.50 -20.47 11.14
CA PRO A 24 -4.97 -19.16 11.39
C PRO A 24 -4.22 -18.71 10.13
N LEU A 25 -4.60 -17.55 9.60
CA LEU A 25 -3.91 -16.94 8.48
C LEU A 25 -2.41 -16.83 8.81
N PRO A 26 -1.52 -17.07 7.84
CA PRO A 26 -0.10 -16.88 8.05
C PRO A 26 0.16 -15.45 8.55
N VAL A 27 0.95 -15.35 9.62
CA VAL A 27 1.44 -14.07 10.11
C VAL A 27 2.51 -13.61 9.15
N PHE A 28 2.14 -12.69 8.25
CA PHE A 28 3.09 -12.06 7.35
C PHE A 28 3.95 -11.06 8.14
N ASN A 29 5.21 -11.42 8.39
CA ASN A 29 6.23 -10.44 8.74
C ASN A 29 6.69 -9.79 7.44
N TYR A 30 6.60 -8.45 7.35
CA TYR A 30 7.05 -7.69 6.18
C TYR A 30 8.40 -7.03 6.51
N PRO A 31 9.53 -7.76 6.43
CA PRO A 31 10.83 -7.14 6.63
C PRO A 31 11.03 -6.03 5.62
N GLU A 32 11.50 -4.89 6.09
CA GLU A 32 11.79 -3.71 5.26
C GLU A 32 13.13 -3.83 4.54
N ILE A 33 13.85 -4.92 4.82
CA ILE A 33 15.17 -5.27 4.30
C ILE A 33 15.08 -6.73 3.89
N ILE A 34 14.83 -6.97 2.61
CA ILE A 34 14.76 -8.32 2.06
C ILE A 34 15.72 -8.37 0.87
N PRO A 35 16.92 -8.98 1.00
CA PRO A 35 17.90 -9.02 -0.08
C PRO A 35 17.32 -9.56 -1.40
N ALA A 36 16.43 -10.55 -1.33
CA ALA A 36 15.82 -11.19 -2.50
C ALA A 36 14.92 -10.27 -3.34
N ILE A 37 14.35 -9.20 -2.77
CA ILE A 37 13.49 -8.25 -3.48
C ILE A 37 14.07 -6.83 -3.48
N GLN A 38 15.37 -6.71 -3.26
CA GLN A 38 16.04 -5.42 -3.11
C GLN A 38 15.92 -4.52 -4.34
N SER A 39 15.89 -5.10 -5.53
CA SER A 39 15.61 -4.39 -6.78
C SER A 39 14.22 -3.77 -6.79
N HIS A 40 13.24 -4.41 -6.14
CA HIS A 40 11.85 -3.96 -6.04
C HIS A 40 11.60 -3.09 -4.81
N GLN A 41 12.64 -2.46 -4.25
CA GLN A 41 12.51 -1.53 -3.12
C GLN A 41 13.17 -0.19 -3.43
N ASN A 42 13.47 0.09 -4.71
CA ASN A 42 14.13 1.33 -5.11
C ASN A 42 13.15 2.51 -5.06
N ALA A 43 13.10 3.18 -3.91
CA ALA A 43 12.25 4.35 -3.73
C ALA A 43 12.71 5.51 -4.60
N TRP A 44 14.02 5.69 -4.82
CA TRP A 44 14.55 6.82 -5.59
C TRP A 44 14.03 6.79 -7.03
N GLU A 45 14.14 5.65 -7.69
CA GLU A 45 13.66 5.45 -9.06
C GLU A 45 12.15 5.71 -9.16
N PHE A 46 11.36 5.16 -8.23
CA PHE A 46 9.91 5.33 -8.23
C PHE A 46 9.47 6.79 -8.04
N VAL A 47 10.02 7.48 -7.02
CA VAL A 47 9.58 8.85 -6.65
C VAL A 47 10.14 9.95 -7.54
N THR A 48 11.07 9.61 -8.42
CA THR A 48 11.66 10.53 -9.40
C THR A 48 11.09 10.37 -10.81
N SER A 49 10.06 9.54 -11.00
CA SER A 49 9.31 9.56 -12.27
C SER A 49 8.75 10.96 -12.57
N ASN A 50 8.60 11.26 -13.86
CA ASN A 50 7.91 12.47 -14.32
C ASN A 50 6.39 12.28 -14.37
N GLU A 51 5.90 11.05 -14.21
CA GLU A 51 4.48 10.72 -14.19
C GLU A 51 3.80 11.18 -12.89
N THR A 52 2.51 11.47 -12.97
CA THR A 52 1.71 11.77 -11.79
C THR A 52 1.48 10.49 -11.00
N LEU A 53 1.83 10.49 -9.73
CA LEU A 53 1.49 9.40 -8.81
C LEU A 53 0.09 9.62 -8.22
N VAL A 54 -0.70 8.57 -8.11
CA VAL A 54 -2.05 8.55 -7.55
C VAL A 54 -2.11 7.53 -6.41
N MET A 55 -2.58 7.97 -5.25
CA MET A 55 -2.85 7.05 -4.13
C MET A 55 -4.17 6.33 -4.40
N ARG A 56 -4.12 5.01 -4.58
CA ARG A 56 -5.31 4.17 -4.80
C ARG A 56 -5.90 3.65 -3.50
N TYR A 57 -5.05 3.28 -2.55
CA TYR A 57 -5.49 2.69 -1.30
C TYR A 57 -4.62 3.16 -0.14
N ARG A 58 -5.21 3.20 1.06
CA ARG A 58 -4.49 3.23 2.33
C ARG A 58 -5.35 2.63 3.44
N ASN A 59 -4.71 2.10 4.47
CA ASN A 59 -5.41 1.42 5.58
C ASN A 59 -5.41 2.22 6.90
N PHE A 60 -5.06 3.51 6.88
CA PHE A 60 -4.98 4.37 8.06
C PHE A 60 -5.54 5.77 7.76
N ASN A 61 -5.76 6.58 8.79
CA ASN A 61 -6.45 7.87 8.69
C ASN A 61 -7.79 7.73 7.93
N THR A 62 -8.50 6.66 8.26
CA THR A 62 -9.87 6.37 7.83
C THR A 62 -10.78 6.53 9.05
N ASP A 63 -11.97 7.07 8.86
CA ASP A 63 -13.00 7.08 9.91
C ASP A 63 -13.48 5.65 10.23
N GLU A 64 -14.41 5.51 11.18
CA GLU A 64 -14.97 4.23 11.62
C GLU A 64 -15.62 3.41 10.48
N LYS A 65 -15.92 4.05 9.33
CA LYS A 65 -16.47 3.40 8.12
C LYS A 65 -15.39 3.15 7.05
N GLY A 66 -14.12 3.36 7.35
CA GLY A 66 -13.04 3.23 6.37
C GLY A 66 -12.90 4.44 5.44
N LEU A 67 -13.65 5.52 5.64
CA LEU A 67 -13.65 6.70 4.76
C LEU A 67 -12.60 7.71 5.19
N ASN A 68 -11.84 8.17 4.22
CA ASN A 68 -10.78 9.13 4.41
C ASN A 68 -11.28 10.55 4.05
N ASN A 69 -11.12 11.53 4.94
CA ASN A 69 -11.50 12.94 4.67
C ASN A 69 -10.67 13.61 3.57
N ARG A 70 -9.53 13.03 3.19
CA ARG A 70 -8.59 13.49 2.16
C ARG A 70 -8.51 12.49 1.01
N THR A 71 -9.29 12.66 -0.03
CA THR A 71 -9.31 11.75 -1.19
C THR A 71 -8.57 12.33 -2.40
N CYS A 72 -8.50 11.56 -3.49
CA CYS A 72 -7.92 11.99 -4.76
C CYS A 72 -6.49 12.54 -4.59
N VAL A 73 -5.67 11.83 -3.79
CA VAL A 73 -4.31 12.25 -3.50
C VAL A 73 -3.45 11.99 -4.72
N THR A 74 -2.85 13.05 -5.25
CA THR A 74 -1.91 12.99 -6.35
C THR A 74 -0.59 13.65 -5.97
N VAL A 75 0.49 13.17 -6.58
CA VAL A 75 1.84 13.65 -6.35
C VAL A 75 2.52 13.87 -7.69
N ASN A 76 3.04 15.08 -7.88
CA ASN A 76 3.81 15.44 -9.06
C ASN A 76 5.21 15.86 -8.65
N LYS A 77 6.23 15.40 -9.38
CA LYS A 77 7.61 15.85 -9.20
C LYS A 77 7.76 17.29 -9.71
N ILE A 78 8.35 18.15 -8.88
CA ILE A 78 8.73 19.51 -9.26
C ILE A 78 10.21 19.57 -9.65
N GLN A 79 11.08 19.04 -8.79
CA GLN A 79 12.53 19.06 -8.99
C GLN A 79 13.18 17.90 -8.22
N GLN A 80 14.37 17.49 -8.66
CA GLN A 80 15.22 16.54 -7.97
C GLN A 80 16.68 17.01 -7.95
N ASP A 81 17.44 16.51 -6.99
CA ASP A 81 18.90 16.64 -6.91
C ASP A 81 19.45 15.22 -6.75
N ASP A 82 20.05 14.68 -7.82
CA ASP A 82 20.56 13.31 -7.87
C ASP A 82 21.74 13.09 -6.93
N LEU A 83 22.56 14.12 -6.71
CA LEU A 83 23.72 14.01 -5.80
C LEU A 83 23.24 13.86 -4.36
N LYS A 84 22.28 14.70 -3.94
CA LYS A 84 21.74 14.66 -2.58
C LYS A 84 20.62 13.63 -2.39
N HIS A 85 20.13 13.03 -3.47
CA HIS A 85 18.94 12.18 -3.50
C HIS A 85 17.75 12.87 -2.82
N THR A 86 17.52 14.13 -3.19
CA THR A 86 16.37 14.89 -2.68
C THR A 86 15.38 15.15 -3.80
N VAL A 87 14.09 15.06 -3.48
CA VAL A 87 13.01 15.32 -4.42
C VAL A 87 12.00 16.28 -3.80
N LEU A 88 11.55 17.27 -4.58
CA LEU A 88 10.46 18.16 -4.22
C LEU A 88 9.21 17.72 -4.97
N HIS A 89 8.15 17.46 -4.23
CA HIS A 89 6.86 17.07 -4.76
C HIS A 89 5.82 18.15 -4.52
N ARG A 90 4.89 18.32 -5.47
CA ARG A 90 3.60 18.97 -5.24
C ARG A 90 2.60 17.86 -4.92
N ILE A 91 2.02 17.92 -3.72
CA ILE A 91 0.98 17.01 -3.27
C ILE A 91 -0.34 17.73 -3.34
N THR A 92 -1.31 17.14 -4.03
CA THR A 92 -2.67 17.66 -4.17
C THR A 92 -3.65 16.65 -3.62
N SER A 93 -4.68 17.10 -2.90
CA SER A 93 -5.79 16.22 -2.51
C SER A 93 -7.08 16.99 -2.27
N TYR A 94 -8.18 16.26 -2.27
CA TYR A 94 -9.52 16.78 -2.07
C TYR A 94 -9.98 16.58 -0.62
N ASP A 95 -10.36 17.67 0.03
CA ASP A 95 -11.02 17.68 1.33
C ASP A 95 -12.51 17.43 1.15
N LYS A 96 -13.02 16.27 1.60
CA LYS A 96 -14.45 15.98 1.52
C LYS A 96 -15.26 16.87 2.44
N SER A 97 -14.77 17.13 3.66
CA SER A 97 -15.49 17.91 4.66
C SER A 97 -15.54 19.39 4.27
N GLY A 98 -14.41 19.92 3.78
CA GLY A 98 -14.31 21.30 3.31
C GLY A 98 -14.74 21.52 1.86
N GLN A 99 -15.09 20.45 1.14
CA GLN A 99 -15.39 20.43 -0.31
C GLN A 99 -14.40 21.26 -1.15
N LYS A 100 -13.11 21.09 -0.89
CA LYS A 100 -12.07 21.90 -1.54
C LYS A 100 -10.82 21.10 -1.84
N THR A 101 -10.21 21.41 -2.97
CA THR A 101 -8.87 20.92 -3.31
C THR A 101 -7.83 21.79 -2.63
N PHE A 102 -6.81 21.16 -2.07
CA PHE A 102 -5.64 21.86 -1.54
C PHE A 102 -4.38 21.23 -2.10
N SER A 103 -3.35 22.06 -2.29
CA SER A 103 -2.05 21.64 -2.76
C SER A 103 -0.96 22.25 -1.90
N PHE A 104 0.10 21.49 -1.67
CA PHE A 104 1.27 21.96 -0.95
C PHE A 104 2.53 21.30 -1.49
N ASN A 105 3.65 21.98 -1.34
CA ASN A 105 4.95 21.44 -1.74
C ASN A 105 5.60 20.74 -0.54
N LYS A 106 6.26 19.61 -0.79
CA LYS A 106 6.96 18.86 0.23
C LYS A 106 8.24 18.26 -0.29
N SER A 107 9.32 18.50 0.44
CA SER A 107 10.65 17.98 0.12
C SER A 107 10.94 16.71 0.89
N TYR A 108 11.61 15.78 0.21
CA TYR A 108 12.03 14.50 0.76
C TYR A 108 13.50 14.24 0.44
N THR A 109 14.16 13.52 1.33
CA THR A 109 15.45 12.89 1.08
C THR A 109 15.24 11.37 1.00
N VAL A 110 15.84 10.72 0.03
CA VAL A 110 15.76 9.26 -0.11
C VAL A 110 17.07 8.62 0.33
N VAL A 111 16.96 7.74 1.32
CA VAL A 111 18.08 7.10 2.01
C VAL A 111 17.90 5.59 2.01
N PRO A 112 18.99 4.82 2.08
CA PRO A 112 18.87 3.39 2.34
C PRO A 112 18.52 3.15 3.81
N SER A 113 17.81 2.06 4.07
CA SER A 113 17.76 1.46 5.41
C SER A 113 19.17 1.05 5.87
N THR A 114 19.38 1.02 7.19
CA THR A 114 20.65 0.56 7.76
C THR A 114 20.99 -0.85 7.27
N GLY A 115 22.20 -1.04 6.74
CA GLY A 115 22.64 -2.33 6.20
C GLY A 115 22.10 -2.65 4.80
N TYR A 116 21.49 -1.68 4.11
CA TYR A 116 20.97 -1.83 2.75
C TYR A 116 21.70 -0.89 1.79
N SER A 117 21.89 -1.31 0.54
CA SER A 117 22.46 -0.43 -0.51
C SER A 117 21.38 0.28 -1.33
N THR A 118 20.19 -0.30 -1.42
CA THR A 118 19.06 0.33 -2.12
C THR A 118 18.44 1.42 -1.26
N ARG A 119 18.21 2.58 -1.86
CA ARG A 119 17.50 3.70 -1.24
C ARG A 119 16.01 3.40 -1.21
N ASN A 120 15.56 2.75 -0.16
CA ASN A 120 14.18 2.29 0.03
C ASN A 120 13.38 3.14 1.03
N VAL A 121 13.98 4.19 1.60
CA VAL A 121 13.30 5.04 2.60
C VAL A 121 13.26 6.47 2.12
N MET A 122 12.06 7.00 1.95
CA MET A 122 11.81 8.42 1.75
C MET A 122 11.54 9.08 3.10
N LYS A 123 12.33 10.09 3.48
CA LYS A 123 12.19 10.82 4.75
C LYS A 123 12.00 12.31 4.54
N THR A 124 11.31 12.94 5.48
CA THR A 124 11.02 14.38 5.45
C THR A 124 10.88 14.92 6.87
N ARG A 125 11.19 16.19 7.07
CA ARG A 125 11.07 16.87 8.35
C ARG A 125 9.96 17.91 8.27
N VAL A 126 9.03 17.87 9.22
CA VAL A 126 8.00 18.89 9.39
C VAL A 126 8.11 19.37 10.83
N LEU A 127 8.46 20.65 11.00
CA LEU A 127 8.78 21.22 12.31
C LEU A 127 9.88 20.40 13.03
N ASN A 128 9.54 19.79 14.17
CA ASN A 128 10.45 18.99 14.97
C ASN A 128 10.40 17.49 14.66
N ASP A 129 9.40 17.05 13.89
CA ASP A 129 9.16 15.64 13.63
C ASP A 129 9.76 15.20 12.30
N THR A 130 10.28 13.97 12.30
CA THR A 130 10.76 13.30 11.09
C THR A 130 9.81 12.19 10.70
N PHE A 131 9.37 12.20 9.45
CA PHE A 131 8.45 11.23 8.90
C PHE A 131 9.16 10.31 7.93
N TYR A 132 8.93 9.00 8.06
CA TYR A 132 9.52 7.98 7.20
C TYR A 132 8.46 7.22 6.40
N TYR A 133 8.73 7.05 5.12
CA TYR A 133 7.94 6.33 4.13
C TYR A 133 8.84 5.24 3.56
N ILE A 134 8.54 4.00 3.88
CA ILE A 134 9.41 2.87 3.60
C ILE A 134 8.77 2.08 2.46
N PHE A 135 9.51 1.93 1.37
CA PHE A 135 9.05 1.23 0.19
C PHE A 135 9.22 -0.26 0.41
N VAL A 136 8.09 -0.93 0.67
CA VAL A 136 8.03 -2.39 0.87
C VAL A 136 8.15 -3.09 -0.47
N PHE A 137 7.54 -2.49 -1.50
CA PHE A 137 7.62 -2.89 -2.90
C PHE A 137 7.50 -1.65 -3.78
N ALA A 138 8.21 -1.64 -4.90
CA ALA A 138 8.19 -0.63 -5.94
C ALA A 138 8.57 -1.29 -7.26
N ASP A 139 7.74 -1.08 -8.28
CA ASP A 139 8.01 -1.50 -9.65
C ASP A 139 7.53 -0.39 -10.60
N LYS A 140 7.62 -0.64 -11.91
CA LYS A 140 7.23 0.30 -12.97
C LYS A 140 5.77 0.75 -12.93
N ASP A 141 4.88 -0.01 -12.29
CA ASP A 141 3.43 0.26 -12.31
C ASP A 141 2.92 0.79 -10.96
N CYS A 142 3.48 0.30 -9.85
CA CYS A 142 2.99 0.61 -8.52
C CYS A 142 4.05 0.48 -7.42
N ALA A 143 3.73 1.06 -6.26
CA ALA A 143 4.49 0.91 -5.04
C ALA A 143 3.58 0.70 -3.83
N VAL A 144 4.04 -0.16 -2.92
CA VAL A 144 3.48 -0.34 -1.58
C VAL A 144 4.41 0.36 -0.59
N VAL A 145 3.88 1.40 0.05
CA VAL A 145 4.64 2.27 0.94
C VAL A 145 4.09 2.17 2.34
N ARG A 146 4.95 1.90 3.31
CA ARG A 146 4.63 1.88 4.73
C ARG A 146 5.00 3.20 5.38
N LYS A 147 4.04 3.84 6.05
CA LYS A 147 4.25 5.06 6.83
C LYS A 147 4.65 4.69 8.26
N HIS A 148 5.93 4.86 8.57
CA HIS A 148 6.49 4.40 9.84
C HIS A 148 5.79 5.03 11.05
N ASN A 149 5.63 6.36 11.04
CA ASN A 149 5.08 7.11 12.16
C ASN A 149 3.58 6.84 12.45
N TRP A 150 2.87 6.15 11.54
CA TRP A 150 1.50 5.69 11.75
C TRP A 150 1.42 4.18 11.96
N SER A 151 2.56 3.50 11.97
CA SER A 151 2.67 2.08 12.29
C SER A 151 3.04 1.90 13.76
N ASN A 152 2.72 0.74 14.30
CA ASN A 152 3.26 0.24 15.57
C ASN A 152 3.67 -1.23 15.40
N GLU A 153 3.86 -1.97 16.49
CA GLU A 153 4.27 -3.37 16.44
C GLU A 153 3.24 -4.26 15.75
N THR A 154 1.95 -4.06 16.00
CA THR A 154 0.86 -4.91 15.50
C THR A 154 0.18 -4.36 14.24
N PHE A 155 0.19 -3.04 14.05
CA PHE A 155 -0.47 -2.34 12.94
C PHE A 155 0.55 -1.70 12.00
N LYS A 156 0.43 -1.96 10.70
CA LYS A 156 1.26 -1.32 9.67
C LYS A 156 0.41 -0.39 8.81
N ALA A 157 0.71 0.91 8.87
CA ALA A 157 0.07 1.91 8.04
C ALA A 157 0.67 1.88 6.63
N CYS A 158 -0.12 1.44 5.65
CA CYS A 158 0.32 1.24 4.27
C CYS A 158 -0.50 2.08 3.29
N GLU A 159 0.14 2.44 2.19
CA GLU A 159 -0.43 3.14 1.03
C GLU A 159 -0.08 2.36 -0.24
N LEU A 160 -1.01 2.29 -1.19
CA LEU A 160 -0.77 1.82 -2.56
C LEU A 160 -0.74 3.04 -3.48
N TRP A 161 0.38 3.20 -4.16
CA TRP A 161 0.62 4.25 -5.13
C TRP A 161 0.75 3.64 -6.52
N MET A 162 0.16 4.28 -7.51
CA MET A 162 0.27 3.90 -8.91
C MET A 162 0.56 5.15 -9.74
N PHE A 163 1.18 4.99 -10.90
CA PHE A 163 1.18 6.07 -11.87
C PHE A 163 -0.24 6.30 -12.38
N SER A 164 -0.57 7.56 -12.63
CA SER A 164 -1.78 7.90 -13.37
C SER A 164 -1.60 7.30 -14.74
N GLU A 165 -2.50 6.38 -15.12
CA GLU A 165 -2.61 6.01 -16.53
C GLU A 165 -2.76 7.32 -17.31
N GLY A 166 -1.96 7.48 -18.35
CA GLY A 166 -2.11 8.60 -19.27
C GLY A 166 -3.58 8.61 -19.66
N SER A 167 -4.28 9.70 -19.31
CA SER A 167 -5.57 9.97 -19.90
C SER A 167 -5.34 9.91 -21.40
N GLU A 168 -5.81 8.86 -22.06
CA GLU A 168 -6.12 8.95 -23.47
C GLU A 168 -7.00 10.19 -23.60
N GLU A 169 -6.46 11.20 -24.27
CA GLU A 169 -7.23 12.38 -24.67
C GLU A 169 -8.50 11.85 -25.32
N GLY A 170 -9.65 12.32 -24.83
CA GLY A 170 -10.93 11.90 -25.36
C GLY A 170 -10.99 12.12 -26.86
N GLU A 171 -11.00 11.03 -27.62
CA GLU A 171 -11.61 11.05 -28.94
C GLU A 171 -13.11 11.21 -28.74
N SER A 172 -13.54 12.45 -28.92
CA SER A 172 -14.92 12.74 -29.27
C SER A 172 -15.15 12.26 -30.72
N GLN A 173 -16.00 11.25 -30.87
CA GLN A 173 -16.81 11.04 -32.07
C GLN A 173 -18.26 10.86 -31.66
#